data_AF-A0A1J9V652-F1
#
_entry.id   AF-A0A1J9V652-F1
#
_cell.length_a   1.000
_cell.length_b   1.000
_cell.length_c   1.000
_cell.angle_alpha   90.00
_cell.angle_beta   90.00
_cell.angle_gamma   90.00
#
_symmetry.space_group_name_H-M   'P 1'
#
loop_
_entity.id
_entity.type
_entity.pdbx_description
1 polymer ?
#
loop_
_entity_poly.entity_id
_entity_poly.type
_entity_poly.pdbx_seq_one_letter_code
_entity_poly.pdbx_strand_id
1 'polypeptide(L)'
;MKDLKRKSIYVLLIVIAIMGLSACGKDPSDDLQSKKWNVVATNGESYTGEFAKNTVSFKIGAFTRGFTYKINKDEISLEEDGKEPIVFEIKKDGDEYKFKATTPAIKKKFGDLTLSPSK
;
A
#
# COMPACT_ATOMS: atom_id res chain seq x y z
N MET A 1 -20.31 -14.36 43.68
CA MET A 1 -21.56 -13.93 43.01
C MET A 1 -21.23 -13.55 41.58
N LYS A 2 -21.74 -14.35 40.64
CA LYS A 2 -22.01 -14.04 39.22
C LYS A 2 -20.82 -13.77 38.30
N ASP A 3 -20.33 -14.87 37.75
CA ASP A 3 -20.09 -15.04 36.32
C ASP A 3 -20.94 -14.11 35.45
N LEU A 4 -20.28 -13.30 34.62
CA LEU A 4 -20.90 -12.72 33.45
C LEU A 4 -20.03 -12.96 32.21
N LYS A 5 -20.10 -14.22 31.77
CA LYS A 5 -20.37 -14.62 30.38
C LYS A 5 -19.56 -13.92 29.28
N ARG A 6 -18.53 -14.65 28.82
CA ARG A 6 -18.38 -15.13 27.44
C ARG A 6 -19.38 -14.50 26.46
N LYS A 7 -18.91 -13.56 25.63
CA LYS A 7 -19.58 -13.21 24.36
C LYS A 7 -18.53 -12.78 23.33
N SER A 8 -18.32 -13.70 22.38
CA SER A 8 -17.93 -13.45 20.99
C SER A 8 -16.52 -12.88 20.77
N ILE A 9 -15.46 -13.68 20.64
CA ILE A 9 -15.14 -14.43 19.40
C ILE A 9 -15.76 -13.74 18.18
N TYR A 10 -15.00 -12.83 17.58
CA TYR A 10 -14.85 -12.69 16.13
C TYR A 10 -13.44 -12.15 15.88
N VAL A 11 -12.43 -12.97 16.15
CA VAL A 11 -11.15 -12.84 15.44
C VAL A 11 -11.48 -13.22 14.01
N LEU A 12 -11.82 -12.20 13.22
CA LEU A 12 -12.18 -12.32 11.83
C LEU A 12 -10.89 -12.64 11.04
N LEU A 13 -10.48 -13.90 11.10
CA LEU A 13 -9.50 -14.53 10.22
C LEU A 13 -10.12 -14.58 8.81
N ILE A 14 -10.11 -13.44 8.12
CA ILE A 14 -10.32 -13.38 6.68
C ILE A 14 -9.02 -13.89 6.05
N VAL A 15 -8.88 -15.21 6.01
CA VAL A 15 -7.93 -15.88 5.12
C VAL A 15 -8.65 -15.95 3.77
N ILE A 16 -8.56 -14.88 2.98
CA ILE A 16 -8.93 -14.98 1.56
C ILE A 16 -7.75 -15.67 0.89
N ALA A 17 -7.94 -16.97 0.67
CA ALA A 17 -7.14 -17.74 -0.26
C ALA A 17 -7.36 -17.18 -1.67
N ILE A 18 -6.53 -16.23 -2.08
CA ILE A 18 -6.32 -15.95 -3.50
C ILE A 18 -5.12 -16.77 -3.92
N MET A 19 -5.41 -17.84 -4.66
CA MET A 19 -4.43 -18.52 -5.50
C MET A 19 -3.95 -17.52 -6.57
N GLY A 20 -2.98 -16.68 -6.20
CA GLY A 20 -2.14 -16.00 -7.16
C GLY A 20 -1.14 -17.01 -7.64
N LEU A 21 -1.26 -17.45 -8.90
CA LEU A 21 -0.18 -18.10 -9.62
C LEU A 21 1.09 -17.29 -9.31
N SER A 22 2.12 -17.97 -8.83
CA SER A 22 3.47 -17.44 -8.72
C SER A 22 3.90 -16.98 -10.12
N ALA A 23 3.51 -15.75 -10.46
CA ALA A 23 4.12 -15.04 -11.55
C ALA A 23 5.59 -14.97 -11.16
N CYS A 24 6.43 -15.69 -11.90
CA CYS A 24 7.84 -15.39 -12.03
C CYS A 24 7.97 -13.98 -12.64
N GLY A 25 7.50 -12.98 -11.92
CA GLY A 25 7.68 -11.56 -12.19
C GLY A 25 8.83 -11.08 -11.33
N LYS A 26 9.61 -10.15 -11.86
CA LYS A 26 10.57 -9.34 -11.09
C LYS A 26 9.94 -8.92 -9.76
N ASP A 27 10.76 -8.90 -8.70
CA ASP A 27 10.34 -8.41 -7.39
C ASP A 27 9.68 -7.02 -7.55
N PRO A 28 8.48 -6.78 -6.98
CA PRO A 28 7.79 -5.50 -7.12
C PRO A 28 8.66 -4.32 -6.71
N SER A 29 9.57 -4.51 -5.76
CA SER A 29 10.52 -3.49 -5.30
C SER A 29 11.48 -3.08 -6.42
N ASP A 30 12.03 -4.04 -7.18
CA ASP A 30 12.97 -3.75 -8.27
C ASP A 30 12.31 -2.91 -9.37
N ASP A 31 11.08 -3.22 -9.74
CA ASP A 31 10.34 -2.50 -10.79
C ASP A 31 9.83 -1.14 -10.29
N LEU A 32 9.37 -1.04 -9.03
CA LEU A 32 9.03 0.24 -8.41
C LEU A 32 10.24 1.18 -8.36
N GLN A 33 11.43 0.65 -8.08
CA GLN A 33 12.67 1.43 -8.00
C GLN A 33 13.24 1.83 -9.38
N SER A 34 12.86 1.15 -10.45
CA SER A 34 13.47 1.37 -11.77
C SER A 34 12.98 2.64 -12.48
N LYS A 35 11.93 3.29 -11.98
CA LYS A 35 11.26 4.42 -12.62
C LYS A 35 10.59 5.34 -11.61
N LYS A 36 10.22 6.53 -12.09
CA LYS A 36 9.35 7.46 -11.34
C LYS A 36 7.89 7.17 -11.66
N TRP A 37 7.01 7.48 -10.74
CA TRP A 37 5.60 7.14 -10.83
C TRP A 37 4.72 8.39 -10.75
N ASN A 38 3.75 8.50 -11.64
CA ASN A 38 2.57 9.32 -11.42
C ASN A 38 1.62 8.54 -10.50
N VAL A 39 1.15 9.19 -9.44
CA VAL A 39 0.23 8.60 -8.47
C VAL A 39 -1.09 9.34 -8.57
N VAL A 40 -2.17 8.60 -8.80
CA VAL A 40 -3.53 9.12 -8.79
C VAL A 40 -4.31 8.37 -7.71
N ALA A 41 -4.86 9.12 -6.77
CA ALA A 41 -5.65 8.59 -5.67
C ALA A 41 -7.15 8.73 -5.94
N THR A 42 -7.95 7.76 -5.50
CA THR A 42 -9.41 7.81 -5.66
C THR A 42 -10.08 8.93 -4.86
N ASN A 43 -9.36 9.55 -3.92
CA ASN A 43 -9.83 10.73 -3.18
C ASN A 43 -9.68 12.04 -3.98
N GLY A 44 -9.18 11.98 -5.22
CA GLY A 44 -9.00 13.11 -6.11
C GLY A 44 -7.60 13.73 -6.10
N GLU A 45 -6.69 13.26 -5.24
CA GLU A 45 -5.31 13.76 -5.21
C GLU A 45 -4.46 13.13 -6.33
N SER A 46 -3.51 13.93 -6.85
CA SER A 46 -2.50 13.46 -7.79
C SER A 46 -1.13 14.02 -7.44
N TYR A 47 -0.10 13.19 -7.50
CA TYR A 47 1.27 13.54 -7.14
C TYR A 47 2.26 12.59 -7.82
N THR A 48 3.56 12.76 -7.60
CA THR A 48 4.57 11.80 -8.09
C THR A 48 5.22 11.02 -6.95
N GLY A 49 5.68 9.82 -7.24
CA GLY A 49 6.36 8.91 -6.32
C GLY A 49 7.69 8.41 -6.88
N GLU A 50 8.70 8.34 -6.03
CA GLU A 50 10.02 7.81 -6.37
C GLU A 50 10.47 6.83 -5.29
N PHE A 51 10.70 5.57 -5.68
CA PHE A 51 11.10 4.50 -4.78
C PHE A 51 12.61 4.31 -4.85
N ALA A 52 13.25 4.30 -3.69
CA ALA A 52 14.61 3.85 -3.49
C ALA A 52 14.61 2.47 -2.82
N LYS A 53 15.78 1.99 -2.38
CA LYS A 53 15.95 0.64 -1.83
C LYS A 53 14.99 0.30 -0.68
N ASN A 54 14.73 1.25 0.21
CA ASN A 54 13.88 1.06 1.39
C ASN A 54 13.03 2.29 1.73
N THR A 55 13.07 3.33 0.90
CA THR A 55 12.30 4.56 1.12
C THR A 55 11.52 4.93 -0.13
N VAL A 56 10.39 5.60 0.06
CA VAL A 56 9.62 6.21 -1.01
C VAL A 56 9.41 7.68 -0.69
N SER A 57 9.53 8.54 -1.70
CA SER A 57 9.24 9.96 -1.59
C SER A 57 8.08 10.33 -2.50
N PHE A 58 7.06 10.95 -1.93
CA PHE A 58 5.93 11.51 -2.67
C PHE A 58 6.04 13.03 -2.75
N LYS A 59 5.98 13.57 -3.97
CA LYS A 59 5.99 15.01 -4.22
C LYS A 59 4.58 15.51 -4.50
N ILE A 60 4.00 16.21 -3.53
CA ILE A 60 2.65 16.74 -3.54
C ILE A 60 2.74 18.26 -3.73
N GLY A 61 2.63 18.71 -4.97
CA GLY A 61 2.87 20.11 -5.33
C GLY A 61 4.30 20.55 -4.99
N ALA A 62 4.42 21.55 -4.11
CA ALA A 62 5.71 22.07 -3.64
C ALA A 62 6.30 21.30 -2.45
N PHE A 63 5.55 20.38 -1.84
CA PHE A 63 5.98 19.63 -0.67
C PHE A 63 6.41 18.21 -1.04
N THR A 64 7.39 17.68 -0.31
CA THR A 64 7.81 16.28 -0.42
C THR A 64 7.60 15.59 0.92
N ARG A 65 6.99 14.40 0.90
CA ARG A 65 6.86 13.53 2.08
C ARG A 65 7.56 12.20 1.80
N GLY A 66 8.45 11.80 2.70
CA GLY A 66 9.17 10.54 2.63
C GLY A 66 8.63 9.51 3.62
N PHE A 67 8.72 8.24 3.25
CA PHE A 67 8.39 7.10 4.10
C PHE A 67 9.48 6.04 3.97
N THR A 68 9.71 5.27 5.03
CA THR A 68 10.32 3.94 4.87
C THR A 68 9.25 3.00 4.33
N TYR A 69 9.60 2.05 3.48
CA TYR A 69 8.63 1.04 3.03
C TYR A 69 9.18 -0.38 3.09
N LYS A 70 8.26 -1.32 3.20
CA LYS A 70 8.51 -2.77 3.12
C LYS A 70 7.44 -3.40 2.25
N ILE A 71 7.84 -4.34 1.39
CA ILE A 71 6.93 -5.14 0.59
C ILE A 71 6.98 -6.57 1.12
N ASN A 72 5.81 -7.12 1.47
CA ASN A 72 5.66 -8.49 1.94
C ASN A 72 4.58 -9.16 1.10
N LYS A 73 4.98 -10.07 0.20
CA LYS A 73 4.09 -10.72 -0.77
C LYS A 73 3.30 -9.68 -1.58
N ASP A 74 2.03 -9.53 -1.27
CA ASP A 74 1.06 -8.69 -1.99
C ASP A 74 0.70 -7.46 -1.18
N GLU A 75 1.49 -7.07 -0.17
CA GLU A 75 1.28 -5.87 0.62
C GLU A 75 2.51 -4.96 0.62
N ILE A 76 2.25 -3.66 0.62
CA ILE A 76 3.25 -2.63 0.89
C ILE A 76 2.86 -1.84 2.14
N SER A 77 3.79 -1.74 3.08
CA SER A 77 3.67 -0.93 4.29
C SER A 77 4.53 0.32 4.17
N LEU A 78 3.95 1.49 4.42
CA LEU A 78 4.64 2.77 4.51
C LEU A 78 4.73 3.19 5.97
N GLU A 79 5.94 3.41 6.46
CA GLU A 79 6.25 3.69 7.86
C GLU A 79 6.77 5.13 8.01
N GLU A 80 6.26 5.82 9.03
CA GLU A 80 6.73 7.12 9.50
C GLU A 80 6.93 7.02 11.02
N ASP A 81 8.00 7.64 11.54
CA ASP A 81 8.35 7.52 12.96
C ASP A 81 7.23 8.01 13.88
N GLY A 82 6.94 7.23 14.93
CA GLY A 82 5.87 7.52 15.88
C GLY A 82 4.44 7.43 15.33
N LYS A 83 4.22 6.87 14.12
CA LYS A 83 2.87 6.71 13.54
C LYS A 83 2.56 5.26 13.17
N GLU A 84 1.28 4.93 13.14
CA GLU A 84 0.82 3.64 12.63
C GLU A 84 1.15 3.50 11.13
N PRO A 85 1.56 2.31 10.68
CA PRO A 85 1.91 2.08 9.28
C PRO A 85 0.69 2.22 8.37
N ILE A 86 0.93 2.77 7.18
CA ILE A 86 -0.06 2.87 6.12
C ILE A 86 0.14 1.65 5.20
N VAL A 87 -0.81 0.72 5.23
CA VAL A 87 -0.70 -0.54 4.50
C VAL A 87 -1.67 -0.58 3.31
N PHE A 88 -1.15 -1.01 2.16
CA PHE A 88 -1.92 -1.26 0.95
C PHE A 88 -1.67 -2.67 0.43
N GLU A 89 -2.70 -3.32 -0.12
CA GLU A 89 -2.50 -4.44 -1.04
C GLU A 89 -1.90 -3.89 -2.35
N ILE A 90 -0.84 -4.51 -2.85
CA ILE A 90 -0.18 -4.14 -4.11
C ILE A 90 -0.47 -5.19 -5.18
N LYS A 91 -0.96 -4.73 -6.33
CA LYS A 91 -1.17 -5.57 -7.50
C LYS A 91 -0.60 -4.90 -8.74
N LYS A 92 0.18 -5.64 -9.52
CA LYS A 92 0.64 -5.20 -10.84
C LYS A 92 -0.46 -5.42 -11.89
N ASP A 93 -0.68 -4.42 -12.73
CA ASP A 93 -1.65 -4.45 -13.84
C ASP A 93 -1.00 -3.83 -15.08
N GLY A 94 -0.42 -4.67 -15.94
CA GLY A 94 0.44 -4.21 -17.03
C GLY A 94 1.69 -3.49 -16.51
N ASP A 95 1.88 -2.24 -16.93
CA ASP A 95 2.97 -1.36 -16.48
C ASP A 95 2.62 -0.53 -15.23
N GLU A 96 1.37 -0.64 -14.75
CA GLU A 96 0.88 0.08 -13.58
C GLU A 96 0.91 -0.79 -12.32
N TYR A 97 0.86 -0.14 -11.17
CA TYR A 97 0.50 -0.75 -9.90
C TYR A 97 -0.78 -0.16 -9.34
N LYS A 98 -1.62 -1.03 -8.79
CA LYS A 98 -2.81 -0.67 -8.02
C LYS A 98 -2.53 -0.95 -6.55
N PHE A 99 -2.58 0.10 -5.73
CA PHE A 99 -2.46 0.01 -4.28
C PHE A 99 -3.84 0.18 -3.67
N LYS A 100 -4.36 -0.88 -3.06
CA LYS A 100 -5.69 -0.86 -2.45
C LYS A 100 -5.56 -0.77 -0.94
N ALA A 101 -6.21 0.21 -0.34
CA ALA A 101 -6.11 0.42 1.10
C ALA A 101 -6.67 -0.78 1.88
N THR A 102 -5.91 -1.30 2.84
CA THR A 102 -6.30 -2.49 3.62
C THR A 102 -7.36 -2.20 4.67
N THR A 103 -7.51 -0.93 5.08
CA THR A 103 -8.51 -0.51 6.08
C THR A 103 -9.36 0.66 5.59
N PRO A 104 -10.61 0.81 6.08
CA PRO A 104 -11.45 1.96 5.76
C PRO A 104 -10.85 3.31 6.17
N ALA A 105 -10.09 3.35 7.27
CA ALA A 105 -9.43 4.56 7.74
C ALA A 105 -8.35 5.03 6.76
N ILE A 106 -7.53 4.10 6.27
CA ILE A 106 -6.52 4.38 5.24
C ILE A 106 -7.21 4.82 3.95
N LYS A 107 -8.23 4.08 3.50
CA LYS A 107 -8.98 4.41 2.27
C LYS A 107 -9.60 5.80 2.33
N LYS A 108 -10.20 6.17 3.46
CA LYS A 108 -10.81 7.48 3.65
C LYS A 108 -9.76 8.61 3.58
N LYS A 109 -8.56 8.36 4.09
CA LYS A 109 -7.50 9.38 4.18
C LYS A 109 -6.70 9.53 2.89
N PHE A 110 -6.32 8.41 2.28
CA PHE A 110 -5.39 8.37 1.15
C PHE A 110 -6.02 7.88 -0.16
N GLY A 111 -7.22 7.31 -0.12
CA GLY A 111 -7.81 6.61 -1.26
C GLY A 111 -7.14 5.28 -1.57
N ASP A 112 -7.63 4.62 -2.63
CA ASP A 112 -6.84 3.63 -3.35
C ASP A 112 -5.95 4.37 -4.36
N LEU A 113 -4.74 3.88 -4.62
CA LEU A 113 -3.77 4.55 -5.48
C LEU A 113 -3.58 3.75 -6.77
N THR A 114 -3.46 4.47 -7.89
CA THR A 114 -2.92 3.95 -9.14
C THR A 114 -1.59 4.62 -9.40
N LEU A 115 -0.56 3.81 -9.59
CA LEU A 115 0.79 4.23 -9.96
C LEU A 115 1.00 3.88 -11.43
N SER A 116 1.22 4.89 -12.26
CA SER A 116 1.60 4.72 -13.67
C SER A 116 3.00 5.26 -13.90
N PRO A 117 3.80 4.70 -14.83
CA PRO A 117 5.14 5.22 -15.11
C PRO A 117 5.09 6.71 -15.49
N SER A 118 5.94 7.51 -14.88
CA SER A 118 6.19 8.86 -15.35
C SER A 118 7.05 8.81 -16.61
N LYS A 119 6.74 9.70 -17.56
CA LYS A 119 7.64 10.04 -18.66
C LYS A 119 8.89 10.74 -18.14
#